data_AF-A0A2V1JMB7-F1
#
_entry.id   AF-A0A2V1JMB7-F1
#
_cell.length_a   1.000
_cell.length_b   1.000
_cell.length_c   1.000
_cell.angle_alpha   90.00
_cell.angle_beta   90.00
_cell.angle_gamma   90.00
#
_symmetry.space_group_name_H-M   'P 1'
#
loop_
_entity.id
_entity.type
_entity.pdbx_description
1 polymer ?
#
loop_
_entity_poly.entity_id
_entity_poly.type
_entity_poly.pdbx_seq_one_letter_code
_entity_poly.pdbx_strand_id
1 'polypeptide(L)'
;MNDRATFQTLELNDGQEIKMCLTFGRLLKLREKCPETYKKYNKLAMDGVQDEVDFPVFLYTGYLCANIETVENCMSEAEFFDKLPENHATVIGTVMKLRYGESKKKPDLNGAS
;
A
#
# COMPACT_ATOMS: atom_id res chain seq x y z
N MET A 1 -14.10 -7.27 -16.60
CA MET A 1 -14.20 -7.50 -15.14
C MET A 1 -14.16 -6.13 -14.46
N ASN A 2 -15.20 -5.76 -13.72
CA ASN A 2 -15.19 -4.53 -12.93
C ASN A 2 -14.25 -4.73 -11.73
N ASP A 3 -13.10 -4.07 -11.77
CA ASP A 3 -12.10 -4.12 -10.70
C ASP A 3 -12.68 -3.45 -9.45
N ARG A 4 -13.18 -4.24 -8.49
CA ARG A 4 -13.66 -3.76 -7.18
C ARG A 4 -12.51 -3.46 -6.22
N ALA A 5 -11.37 -3.04 -6.76
CA ALA A 5 -10.20 -2.67 -6.00
C ALA A 5 -10.54 -1.49 -5.06
N THR A 6 -10.33 -1.66 -3.76
CA THR A 6 -10.31 -0.53 -2.82
C THR A 6 -9.01 0.23 -3.04
N PHE A 7 -9.13 1.45 -3.55
CA PHE A 7 -8.01 2.37 -3.69
C PHE A 7 -7.91 3.23 -2.43
N GLN A 8 -6.68 3.42 -1.96
CA GLN A 8 -6.33 4.40 -0.95
C GLN A 8 -5.53 5.51 -1.62
N THR A 9 -5.67 6.74 -1.13
CA THR A 9 -4.87 7.89 -1.59
C THR A 9 -3.82 8.21 -0.52
N LEU A 10 -2.62 8.57 -0.95
CA LEU A 10 -1.57 9.13 -0.10
C LEU A 10 -1.11 10.45 -0.72
N GLU A 11 -1.08 11.50 0.08
CA GLU A 11 -0.40 12.75 -0.25
C GLU A 11 1.07 12.61 0.10
N LEU A 12 1.96 12.91 -0.86
CA LEU A 12 3.41 12.92 -0.72
C LEU A 12 3.90 14.30 -0.23
N ASN A 13 5.15 14.39 0.22
CA ASN A 13 5.73 15.66 0.72
C ASN A 13 5.80 16.77 -0.34
N ASP A 14 5.81 16.41 -1.63
CA ASP A 14 5.76 17.37 -2.74
C ASP A 14 4.34 17.81 -3.09
N GLY A 15 3.33 17.39 -2.31
CA GLY A 15 1.92 17.66 -2.52
C GLY A 15 1.26 16.77 -3.59
N GLN A 16 2.00 15.83 -4.18
CA GLN A 16 1.43 14.89 -5.14
C GLN A 16 0.51 13.89 -4.41
N GLU A 17 -0.73 13.75 -4.88
CA GLU A 17 -1.60 12.66 -4.47
C GLU A 17 -1.40 11.42 -5.36
N ILE A 18 -1.06 10.30 -4.74
CA ILE A 18 -0.90 9.01 -5.42
C ILE A 18 -1.96 8.00 -4.97
N LYS A 19 -2.35 7.13 -5.90
CA LYS A 19 -3.24 6.00 -5.60
C LYS A 19 -2.44 4.78 -5.21
N MET A 20 -2.97 4.01 -4.27
CA MET A 20 -2.42 2.74 -3.82
C MET A 20 -3.51 1.68 -3.76
N CYS A 21 -3.16 0.44 -4.05
CA CYS A 21 -4.06 -0.70 -3.98
C CYS A 21 -3.28 -2.00 -3.78
N LEU A 22 -3.74 -2.92 -2.93
CA LEU A 22 -3.13 -4.25 -2.75
C LEU A 22 -4.16 -5.37 -2.93
N THR A 23 -4.67 -5.56 -4.16
CA THR A 23 -5.47 -6.74 -4.49
C THR A 23 -4.58 -7.90 -4.98
N PHE A 24 -4.98 -9.14 -4.70
CA PHE A 24 -4.27 -10.32 -5.21
C PHE A 24 -4.14 -10.34 -6.73
N GLY A 25 -5.17 -9.90 -7.47
CA GLY A 25 -5.10 -9.81 -8.93
C GLY A 25 -4.00 -8.86 -9.43
N ARG A 26 -3.80 -7.72 -8.75
CA ARG A 26 -2.73 -6.75 -9.08
C ARG A 26 -1.36 -7.23 -8.62
N LEU A 27 -1.28 -7.92 -7.48
CA LEU A 27 -0.04 -8.57 -7.02
C LEU A 27 0.44 -9.67 -7.98
N LEU A 28 -0.48 -10.46 -8.54
CA LEU A 28 -0.14 -11.47 -9.56
C LEU A 28 0.48 -10.83 -10.80
N LYS A 29 -0.08 -9.71 -11.27
CA LYS A 29 0.51 -8.93 -12.38
C LYS A 29 1.85 -8.30 -12.00
N LEU A 30 1.99 -7.80 -10.76
CA LEU A 30 3.24 -7.23 -10.28
C LEU A 30 4.35 -8.27 -10.23
N ARG A 31 4.05 -9.52 -9.86
CA ARG A 31 5.01 -10.63 -9.90
C ARG A 31 5.62 -10.84 -11.30
N GLU A 32 4.86 -10.57 -12.35
CA GLU A 32 5.31 -10.71 -13.73
C GLU A 32 6.04 -9.45 -14.22
N LYS A 33 5.52 -8.25 -13.91
CA LYS A 33 6.05 -6.97 -14.41
C LYS A 33 7.23 -6.41 -13.59
N CYS A 34 7.22 -6.60 -12.27
CA CYS A 34 8.21 -6.07 -11.33
C CYS A 34 8.59 -7.17 -10.30
N PRO A 35 9.25 -8.25 -10.74
CA PRO A 35 9.47 -9.45 -9.92
C PRO A 35 10.27 -9.17 -8.64
N GLU A 36 11.25 -8.27 -8.70
CA GLU A 36 12.07 -7.92 -7.53
C GLU A 36 11.25 -7.21 -6.44
N THR A 37 10.41 -6.24 -6.81
CA THR A 37 9.52 -5.57 -5.86
C THR A 37 8.52 -6.56 -5.26
N TYR A 38 7.94 -7.44 -6.09
CA TYR A 38 7.06 -8.49 -5.59
C TYR A 38 7.78 -9.42 -4.60
N LYS A 39 9.02 -9.82 -4.89
CA LYS A 39 9.82 -10.69 -4.01
C LYS A 39 10.09 -10.04 -2.66
N LYS A 40 10.47 -8.76 -2.65
CA LYS A 40 10.65 -7.98 -1.41
C LYS A 40 9.35 -7.94 -0.60
N TYR A 41 8.25 -7.54 -1.24
CA TYR A 41 6.92 -7.51 -0.62
C TYR A 41 6.51 -8.87 -0.05
N ASN A 42 6.64 -9.94 -0.85
CA ASN A 42 6.19 -11.27 -0.46
C ASN A 42 6.98 -11.79 0.75
N LYS A 43 8.30 -11.51 0.80
CA LYS A 43 9.11 -11.83 1.97
C LYS A 43 8.54 -11.15 3.22
N LEU A 44 8.29 -9.85 3.18
CA LEU A 44 7.73 -9.10 4.32
C LEU A 44 6.29 -9.55 4.67
N ALA A 45 5.48 -9.90 3.67
CA ALA A 45 4.11 -10.33 3.88
C ALA A 45 4.01 -11.70 4.54
N MET A 46 4.96 -12.60 4.25
CA MET A 46 5.02 -13.97 4.77
C MET A 46 5.82 -14.10 6.06
N ASP A 47 6.99 -13.45 6.12
CA ASP A 47 7.94 -13.58 7.22
C ASP A 47 7.72 -12.50 8.30
N GLY A 48 6.93 -11.46 7.98
CA GLY A 48 6.67 -10.32 8.84
C GLY A 48 7.68 -9.18 8.67
N VAL A 49 7.26 -7.98 9.10
CA VAL A 49 8.11 -6.79 9.18
C VAL A 49 9.18 -7.01 10.24
N GLN A 50 10.44 -6.72 9.90
CA GLN A 50 11.57 -6.81 10.84
C GLN A 50 11.91 -5.44 11.41
N ASP A 51 11.91 -4.41 10.56
CA ASP A 51 12.26 -3.03 10.92
C ASP A 51 11.21 -2.03 10.43
N GLU A 52 11.14 -0.86 11.07
CA GLU A 52 10.20 0.19 10.68
C GLU A 52 10.36 0.63 9.21
N VAL A 53 11.58 0.57 8.68
CA VAL A 53 11.90 0.90 7.29
C VAL A 53 11.33 -0.09 6.26
N ASP A 54 10.78 -1.23 6.71
CA ASP A 54 10.08 -2.17 5.84
C ASP A 54 8.65 -1.72 5.50
N PHE A 55 8.02 -0.86 6.33
CA PHE A 55 6.65 -0.37 6.09
C PHE A 55 6.50 0.34 4.73
N PRO A 56 7.41 1.25 4.33
CA PRO A 56 7.44 1.84 2.99
C PRO A 56 7.32 0.85 1.82
N VAL A 57 7.85 -0.38 1.94
CA VAL A 57 7.79 -1.39 0.86
C VAL A 57 6.34 -1.77 0.55
N PHE A 58 5.45 -1.82 1.55
CA PHE A 58 4.03 -2.08 1.34
C PHE A 58 3.35 -0.95 0.56
N LEU A 59 3.71 0.30 0.85
CA LEU A 59 3.16 1.47 0.16
C LEU A 59 3.65 1.54 -1.27
N TYR A 60 4.95 1.32 -1.51
CA TYR A 60 5.50 1.29 -2.87
C TYR A 60 4.87 0.18 -3.71
N THR A 61 4.72 -1.02 -3.14
CA THR A 61 4.00 -2.13 -3.78
C THR A 61 2.55 -1.75 -4.09
N GLY A 62 1.89 -1.07 -3.15
CA GLY A 62 0.53 -0.57 -3.33
C GLY A 62 0.41 0.44 -4.48
N TYR A 63 1.38 1.35 -4.58
CA TYR A 63 1.48 2.34 -5.65
C TYR A 63 1.68 1.69 -7.02
N LEU A 64 2.64 0.76 -7.14
CA LEU A 64 2.86 0.03 -8.39
C LEU A 64 1.62 -0.80 -8.77
N CYS A 65 1.01 -1.46 -7.80
CA CYS A 65 -0.22 -2.22 -8.02
C CYS A 65 -1.35 -1.32 -8.50
N ALA A 66 -1.55 -0.12 -7.94
CA ALA A 66 -2.59 0.81 -8.38
C ALA A 66 -2.39 1.28 -9.84
N ASN A 67 -1.14 1.35 -10.29
CA ASN A 67 -0.74 1.81 -11.62
C ASN A 67 -0.21 0.69 -12.51
N ILE A 68 -0.63 -0.56 -12.27
CA ILE A 68 -0.02 -1.77 -12.86
C ILE A 68 -0.02 -1.83 -14.40
N GLU A 69 -0.97 -1.13 -15.04
CA GLU A 69 -1.09 -1.08 -16.49
C GLU A 69 -0.07 -0.11 -17.12
N THR A 70 0.47 0.82 -16.34
CA THR A 70 1.45 1.85 -16.76
C THR A 70 2.65 1.87 -15.80
N VAL A 71 3.03 0.71 -15.28
CA VAL A 71 4.00 0.56 -14.18
C VAL A 71 5.39 1.06 -14.55
N GLU A 72 5.73 1.04 -15.84
CA GLU A 72 6.97 1.56 -16.41
C GLU A 72 7.11 3.08 -16.31
N ASN A 73 6.00 3.80 -16.11
CA ASN A 73 5.98 5.25 -15.91
C ASN A 73 5.97 5.65 -14.42
N CYS A 74 5.97 4.66 -13.52
CA CYS A 74 5.98 4.92 -12.09
C CYS A 74 7.35 5.41 -11.62
N MET A 75 7.34 6.18 -10.54
CA MET A 75 8.57 6.59 -9.86
C MET A 75 9.37 5.38 -9.35
N SER A 76 10.68 5.56 -9.27
CA SER A 76 11.57 4.56 -8.68
C SER A 76 11.30 4.38 -7.18
N GLU A 77 11.75 3.27 -6.60
CA GLU A 77 11.63 3.02 -5.15
C GLU A 77 12.33 4.12 -4.35
N ALA A 78 13.53 4.53 -4.77
CA ALA A 78 14.28 5.59 -4.11
C ALA A 78 13.53 6.93 -4.15
N GLU A 79 13.04 7.33 -5.33
CA GLU A 79 12.25 8.57 -5.47
C GLU A 79 10.97 8.53 -4.64
N PHE A 80 10.29 7.38 -4.60
CA PHE A 80 9.11 7.19 -3.76
C PHE A 80 9.43 7.40 -2.28
N PHE A 81 10.55 6.82 -1.81
CA PHE A 81 10.96 6.89 -0.41
C PHE A 81 11.34 8.32 0.00
N ASP A 82 12.02 9.06 -0.88
CA ASP A 82 12.36 10.47 -0.65
C ASP A 82 11.13 11.37 -0.53
N LYS A 83 10.01 10.97 -1.14
CA LYS A 83 8.75 11.74 -1.16
C LYS A 83 7.72 11.28 -0.12
N LEU A 84 7.99 10.20 0.61
CA LEU A 84 7.05 9.68 1.62
C LEU A 84 6.80 10.69 2.75
N PRO A 85 5.59 10.75 3.31
CA PRO A 85 5.31 11.59 4.47
C PRO A 85 6.33 11.40 5.60
N GLU A 86 6.88 12.51 6.10
CA GLU A 86 7.80 12.50 7.25
C GLU A 86 7.13 11.98 8.53
N ASN A 87 5.79 12.04 8.59
CA ASN A 87 5.04 11.49 9.69
C ASN A 87 4.94 9.96 9.59
N HIS A 88 5.75 9.26 10.40
CA HIS A 88 5.77 7.80 10.43
C HIS A 88 4.42 7.18 10.78
N ALA A 89 3.60 7.81 11.64
CA ALA A 89 2.27 7.32 11.97
C ALA A 89 1.32 7.37 10.76
N THR A 90 1.48 8.35 9.87
CA THR A 90 0.77 8.39 8.58
C THR A 90 1.17 7.22 7.71
N VAL A 91 2.47 6.95 7.57
CA VAL A 91 3.01 5.83 6.78
C VAL A 91 2.46 4.50 7.28
N ILE A 92 2.66 4.22 8.58
CA ILE A 92 2.22 2.96 9.20
C ILE A 92 0.69 2.83 9.14
N GLY A 93 -0.05 3.89 9.49
CA GLY A 93 -1.51 3.89 9.45
C GLY A 93 -2.06 3.62 8.04
N THR A 94 -1.40 4.15 7.01
CA THR A 94 -1.75 3.89 5.61
C THR A 94 -1.48 2.44 5.22
N VAL A 95 -0.35 1.86 5.65
CA VAL A 95 -0.09 0.42 5.43
C VAL A 95 -1.17 -0.44 6.08
N MET A 96 -1.58 -0.11 7.32
CA MET A 96 -2.62 -0.87 8.01
C MET A 96 -3.96 -0.82 7.28
N LYS A 97 -4.38 0.37 6.82
CA LYS A 97 -5.59 0.53 6.00
C LYS A 97 -5.50 -0.27 4.70
N LEU A 98 -4.34 -0.26 4.05
CA LEU A 98 -4.13 -0.94 2.77
C LEU A 98 -4.15 -2.47 2.91
N ARG A 99 -3.60 -3.01 4.00
CA ARG A 99 -3.53 -4.46 4.24
C ARG A 99 -4.80 -5.05 4.83
N TYR A 100 -5.46 -4.33 5.73
CA TYR A 100 -6.56 -4.87 6.55
C TYR A 100 -7.91 -4.19 6.29
N GLY A 101 -7.93 -3.14 5.46
CA GLY A 101 -9.10 -2.30 5.27
C GLY A 101 -9.36 -1.39 6.46
N GLU A 102 -10.44 -0.61 6.39
CA GLU A 102 -10.92 0.13 7.55
C GLU A 102 -11.65 -0.82 8.51
N SER A 103 -11.29 -0.78 9.79
CA SER A 103 -12.05 -1.48 10.81
C SER A 103 -13.46 -0.93 10.84
N LYS A 104 -14.45 -1.76 10.44
CA LYS A 104 -15.86 -1.45 10.67
C LYS A 104 -16.07 -1.36 12.18
N LYS A 105 -16.13 -0.15 12.75
CA LYS A 105 -16.68 0.01 14.10
C LYS A 105 -18.07 -0.66 14.10
N LYS A 106 -18.31 -1.59 15.04
CA LYS A 106 -19.67 -2.03 15.35
C LYS A 106 -20.46 -0.79 15.83
N PRO A 107 -21.71 -0.59 15.41
CA PRO A 107 -22.58 0.36 16.09
C PRO A 107 -22.75 -0.08 17.54
N ASP A 108 -22.70 0.89 18.45
CA ASP A 108 -22.63 0.70 19.90
C ASP A 108 -23.73 -0.23 20.44
N LEU A 109 -23.33 -1.21 21.25
CA LEU A 109 -24.23 -1.92 22.16
C LEU A 109 -24.55 -1.00 23.35
N ASN A 110 -25.28 0.08 23.11
CA ASN A 110 -26.03 0.76 24.18
C ASN A 110 -27.47 0.27 24.13
N GLY A 111 -27.64 -0.95 24.64
CA GLY A 111 -28.93 -1.56 24.94
C GLY A 111 -28.88 -2.13 26.35
N ALA A 112 -28.81 -1.24 27.35
CA ALA A 112 -29.14 -1.55 28.73
C ALA A 112 -29.44 -0.24 29.46
N SER A 113 -30.71 0.13 29.46
CA SER A 113 -31.32 0.96 30.51
C SER A 113 -32.56 0.21 30.97
#